data_AF-A0A3D0W3A9-F1
#
_entry.id   AF-A0A3D0W3A9-F1
#
_cell.length_a   1.000
_cell.length_b   1.000
_cell.length_c   1.000
_cell.angle_alpha   90.00
_cell.angle_beta   90.00
_cell.angle_gamma   90.00
#
_symmetry.space_group_name_H-M   'P 1'
#
loop_
_entity.id
_entity.type
_entity.pdbx_description
1 polymer ?
#
loop_
_entity_poly.entity_id
_entity_poly.type
_entity_poly.pdbx_seq_one_letter_code
_entity_poly.pdbx_strand_id
1 'polypeptide(L)'
;MKYGKHKLAPHISPKKTWEGAIAGTLFATVFASIFALGYGTFFSPGTWLGDMLNGTGEMTLLDNFSSLGESLPIWAQSFIIVPVTFLSSIFAQIGDLVASRLKRTYEIKDFGTILPGHGGLLDRFDSVLFVAMFLTSVFLLIYNLFPAMVIL
;
A
#
# COMPACT_ATOMS: atom_id res chain seq x y z
N MET A 1 -4.09 -28.03 10.58
CA MET A 1 -3.45 -27.06 11.51
C MET A 1 -4.38 -25.86 11.68
N LYS A 2 -4.82 -25.52 12.91
CA LYS A 2 -5.50 -24.23 13.17
C LYS A 2 -4.43 -23.15 13.30
N TYR A 3 -4.26 -22.33 12.27
CA TYR A 3 -3.41 -21.13 12.28
C TYR A 3 -4.01 -20.03 13.18
N GLY A 4 -3.19 -19.04 13.57
CA GLY A 4 -3.65 -17.86 14.33
C GLY A 4 -3.72 -18.04 15.84
N LYS A 5 -2.77 -18.78 16.42
CA LYS A 5 -2.72 -19.04 17.87
C LYS A 5 -2.08 -17.89 18.62
N HIS A 6 -1.12 -17.20 18.02
CA HIS A 6 -0.38 -16.13 18.65
C HIS A 6 -1.04 -14.78 18.38
N LYS A 7 -1.74 -14.25 19.38
CA LYS A 7 -2.44 -12.96 19.28
C LYS A 7 -1.44 -11.82 19.19
N LEU A 8 -1.68 -10.90 18.25
CA LEU A 8 -0.83 -9.73 18.03
C LEU A 8 -1.06 -8.66 19.11
N ALA A 9 -2.33 -8.29 19.35
CA ALA A 9 -2.70 -7.25 20.30
C ALA A 9 -4.01 -7.63 21.02
N PRO A 10 -3.97 -8.52 22.04
CA PRO A 10 -5.17 -9.11 22.64
C PRO A 10 -6.18 -8.10 23.19
N HIS A 11 -5.69 -7.05 23.86
CA HIS A 11 -6.53 -6.04 24.52
C HIS A 11 -7.10 -5.00 23.54
N ILE A 12 -6.52 -4.87 22.36
CA ILE A 12 -6.86 -3.81 21.39
C ILE A 12 -7.68 -4.41 20.24
N SER A 13 -7.16 -5.51 19.69
CA SER A 13 -7.70 -6.23 18.55
C SER A 13 -7.56 -7.75 18.75
N PRO A 14 -8.50 -8.40 19.48
CA PRO A 14 -8.41 -9.80 19.90
C PRO A 14 -8.44 -10.82 18.74
N LYS A 15 -8.82 -10.37 17.54
CA LYS A 15 -8.88 -11.21 16.34
C LYS A 15 -7.56 -11.24 15.55
N LYS A 16 -6.67 -10.25 15.73
CA LYS A 16 -5.39 -10.19 14.99
C LYS A 16 -4.36 -11.17 15.56
N THR A 17 -3.59 -11.76 14.66
CA THR A 17 -2.60 -12.80 14.97
C THR A 17 -1.28 -12.50 14.27
N TRP A 18 -0.16 -12.89 14.87
CA TRP A 18 1.16 -12.73 14.28
C TRP A 18 1.30 -13.55 12.99
N GLU A 19 0.72 -14.75 12.95
CA GLU A 19 0.76 -15.60 11.76
C GLU A 19 0.00 -14.96 10.59
N GLY A 20 -1.15 -14.35 10.87
CA GLY A 20 -1.92 -13.61 9.88
C GLY A 20 -1.22 -12.33 9.42
N ALA A 21 -0.57 -11.60 10.33
CA ALA A 21 0.20 -10.40 10.02
C ALA A 21 1.38 -10.72 9.07
N ILE A 22 2.15 -11.76 9.38
CA ILE A 22 3.30 -12.18 8.56
C ILE A 22 2.82 -12.65 7.18
N ALA A 23 1.81 -13.52 7.14
CA ALA A 23 1.25 -14.00 5.86
C ALA A 23 0.71 -12.84 5.02
N GLY A 24 0.01 -11.89 5.64
CA GLY A 24 -0.51 -10.68 5.00
C GLY A 24 0.60 -9.80 4.42
N THR A 25 1.66 -9.52 5.20
CA THR A 25 2.85 -8.79 4.75
C THR A 25 3.48 -9.44 3.53
N LEU A 26 3.73 -10.76 3.58
CA LEU A 26 4.37 -11.48 2.48
C LEU A 26 3.51 -11.44 1.22
N PHE A 27 2.22 -11.75 1.34
CA PHE A 27 1.29 -11.75 0.21
C PHE A 27 1.13 -10.35 -0.40
N ALA A 28 0.93 -9.33 0.44
CA ALA A 28 0.82 -7.95 -0.02
C ALA A 28 2.09 -7.48 -0.72
N THR A 29 3.27 -7.80 -0.18
CA THR A 29 4.56 -7.44 -0.79
C THR A 29 4.70 -8.06 -2.18
N VAL A 30 4.41 -9.35 -2.32
CA VAL A 30 4.50 -10.06 -3.60
C VAL A 30 3.53 -9.48 -4.63
N PHE A 31 2.24 -9.36 -4.29
CA PHE A 31 1.23 -8.86 -5.22
C PHE A 31 1.45 -7.40 -5.60
N ALA A 32 1.76 -6.54 -4.63
CA ALA A 32 2.03 -5.14 -4.89
C ALA A 32 3.31 -4.95 -5.72
N SER A 33 4.36 -5.74 -5.47
CA SER A 33 5.60 -5.68 -6.27
C SER A 33 5.37 -6.14 -7.71
N ILE A 34 4.63 -7.25 -7.91
CA ILE A 34 4.29 -7.73 -9.25
C ILE A 34 3.45 -6.69 -9.99
N PHE A 35 2.44 -6.12 -9.33
CA PHE A 35 1.60 -5.09 -9.92
C PHE A 35 2.42 -3.84 -10.29
N ALA A 36 3.27 -3.36 -9.39
CA ALA A 36 4.10 -2.17 -9.63
C ALA A 36 5.10 -2.37 -10.77
N LEU A 37 5.80 -3.52 -10.80
CA LEU A 37 6.75 -3.85 -11.87
C LEU A 37 6.06 -4.12 -13.21
N GLY A 38 4.84 -4.66 -13.19
CA GLY A 38 4.06 -4.93 -14.39
C GLY A 38 3.26 -3.74 -14.92
N TYR A 39 3.07 -2.69 -14.12
CA TYR A 39 2.16 -1.59 -14.43
C TYR A 39 2.45 -0.95 -15.80
N GLY A 40 3.72 -0.62 -16.06
CA GLY A 40 4.13 0.02 -17.32
C GLY A 40 3.87 -0.85 -18.56
N THR A 41 3.85 -2.17 -18.42
CA THR A 41 3.61 -3.08 -19.56
C THR A 41 2.14 -3.21 -19.96
N PHE A 42 1.22 -2.85 -19.05
CA PHE A 42 -0.22 -3.04 -19.26
C PHE A 42 -1.00 -1.72 -19.29
N PHE A 43 -0.61 -0.72 -18.52
CA PHE A 43 -1.41 0.49 -18.29
C PHE A 43 -0.79 1.76 -18.87
N SER A 44 0.45 1.70 -19.38
CA SER A 44 1.11 2.87 -19.95
C SER A 44 0.60 3.18 -21.37
N PRO A 45 0.59 4.46 -21.79
CA PRO A 45 0.25 4.84 -23.16
C PRO A 45 1.09 4.08 -24.20
N GLY A 46 0.45 3.60 -25.27
CA GLY A 46 1.06 2.76 -26.31
C GLY A 46 0.95 1.25 -26.08
N THR A 47 0.30 0.83 -24.99
CA THR A 47 -0.03 -0.59 -24.74
C THR A 47 -1.51 -0.85 -25.00
N TRP A 48 -1.87 -2.11 -25.34
CA TRP A 48 -3.27 -2.44 -25.71
C TRP A 48 -4.29 -2.05 -24.63
N LEU A 49 -3.99 -2.33 -23.36
CA LEU A 49 -4.89 -2.02 -22.25
C LEU A 49 -4.77 -0.54 -21.82
N GLY A 50 -3.57 0.05 -21.90
CA GLY A 50 -3.35 1.48 -21.68
C GLY A 50 -4.15 2.34 -22.64
N ASP A 51 -4.06 2.10 -23.95
CA ASP A 51 -4.76 2.86 -24.98
C ASP A 51 -6.28 2.66 -24.92
N MET A 52 -6.75 1.49 -24.48
CA MET A 52 -8.17 1.21 -24.27
C MET A 52 -8.74 2.00 -23.08
N LEU A 53 -7.98 2.17 -22.01
CA LEU A 53 -8.42 2.86 -20.79
C LEU A 53 -8.10 4.36 -20.80
N ASN A 54 -7.08 4.77 -21.55
CA ASN A 54 -6.51 6.10 -21.61
C ASN A 54 -6.23 6.52 -23.07
N GLY A 55 -7.31 6.67 -23.84
CA GLY A 55 -7.24 7.03 -25.26
C GLY A 55 -6.73 8.46 -25.54
N THR A 56 -6.52 9.27 -24.50
CA THR A 56 -5.90 10.61 -24.61
C THR A 56 -4.37 10.55 -24.54
N GLY A 57 -3.78 9.42 -24.14
CA GLY A 57 -2.33 9.23 -24.09
C GLY A 57 -1.62 10.03 -22.99
N GLU A 58 -2.35 10.51 -21.98
CA GLU A 58 -1.76 11.29 -20.89
C GLU A 58 -1.00 10.37 -19.92
N MET A 59 0.15 10.80 -19.41
CA MET A 59 0.87 10.03 -18.39
C MET A 59 0.13 10.12 -17.04
N THR A 60 -0.13 8.96 -16.43
CA THR A 60 -0.72 8.85 -15.11
C THR A 60 0.33 9.06 -14.01
N LEU A 61 -0.12 9.36 -12.79
CA LEU A 61 0.76 9.40 -11.62
C LEU A 61 1.55 8.09 -11.42
N LEU A 62 0.96 6.96 -11.81
CA LEU A 62 1.57 5.63 -11.66
C LEU A 62 2.54 5.28 -12.77
N ASP A 63 2.47 5.94 -13.95
CA ASP A 63 3.47 5.76 -15.00
C ASP A 63 4.85 6.16 -14.49
N ASN A 64 4.95 7.26 -13.72
CA ASN A 64 6.19 7.70 -13.05
C ASN A 64 6.72 6.73 -11.99
N PHE A 65 5.87 5.86 -11.42
CA PHE A 65 6.30 4.83 -10.46
C PHE A 65 6.77 3.54 -11.14
N SER A 66 6.14 3.18 -12.25
CA SER A 66 6.52 2.01 -13.06
C SER A 66 7.73 2.28 -13.96
N SER A 67 7.98 3.55 -14.27
CA SER A 67 9.14 4.02 -15.02
C SER A 67 10.12 4.72 -14.09
N LEU A 68 10.67 4.02 -13.08
CA LEU A 68 11.92 4.46 -12.40
C LEU A 68 13.10 4.49 -13.41
N GLY A 69 12.96 5.26 -14.48
CA GLY A 69 13.66 5.24 -15.76
C GLY A 69 13.22 4.10 -16.67
N GLU A 70 12.72 4.41 -17.88
CA GLU A 70 12.76 3.49 -19.03
C GLU A 70 14.18 2.94 -19.32
N SER A 71 15.20 3.49 -18.65
CA SER A 71 16.60 3.13 -18.72
C SER A 71 17.07 2.06 -17.72
N LEU A 72 16.32 1.75 -16.64
CA LEU A 72 16.76 0.77 -15.63
C LEU A 72 16.12 -0.61 -15.85
N PRO A 73 16.91 -1.70 -15.82
CA PRO A 73 16.38 -3.04 -15.99
C PRO A 73 15.49 -3.45 -14.80
N ILE A 74 14.49 -4.31 -15.05
CA ILE A 74 13.48 -4.76 -14.07
C ILE A 74 14.11 -5.24 -12.75
N TRP A 75 15.23 -5.96 -12.83
CA TRP A 75 15.92 -6.45 -11.63
C TRP A 75 16.43 -5.30 -10.74
N ALA A 76 16.89 -4.19 -11.33
CA ALA A 76 17.35 -3.01 -10.60
C ALA A 76 16.17 -2.28 -9.94
N GLN A 77 15.04 -2.16 -10.64
CA GLN A 77 13.82 -1.58 -10.09
C GLN A 77 13.28 -2.40 -8.91
N SER A 78 13.42 -3.73 -8.95
CA SER A 78 12.95 -4.60 -7.87
C SER A 78 13.64 -4.34 -6.52
N PHE A 79 14.91 -3.90 -6.53
CA PHE A 79 15.64 -3.51 -5.31
C PHE A 79 15.04 -2.29 -4.61
N ILE A 80 14.28 -1.44 -5.32
CA ILE A 80 13.61 -0.27 -4.75
C ILE A 80 12.16 -0.63 -4.39
N ILE A 81 11.44 -1.24 -5.33
CA ILE A 81 10.00 -1.50 -5.21
C ILE A 81 9.69 -2.53 -4.12
N VAL A 82 10.47 -3.61 -4.01
CA VAL A 82 10.20 -4.67 -3.02
C VAL A 82 10.34 -4.14 -1.59
N PRO A 83 11.42 -3.42 -1.20
CA PRO A 83 11.48 -2.80 0.12
C PRO A 83 10.37 -1.78 0.39
N VAL A 84 10.03 -0.94 -0.59
CA VAL A 84 8.97 0.08 -0.42
C VAL A 84 7.61 -0.57 -0.19
N THR A 85 7.24 -1.58 -0.98
CA THR A 85 5.96 -2.31 -0.81
C THR A 85 5.94 -3.13 0.48
N PHE A 86 7.07 -3.74 0.87
CA PHE A 86 7.20 -4.43 2.14
C PHE A 86 6.97 -3.50 3.32
N LEU A 87 7.67 -2.36 3.36
CA LEU A 87 7.50 -1.35 4.41
C LEU A 87 6.07 -0.80 4.41
N SER A 88 5.48 -0.52 3.24
CA SER A 88 4.10 -0.07 3.12
C SER A 88 3.12 -1.06 3.77
N SER A 89 3.32 -2.37 3.60
CA SER A 89 2.46 -3.37 4.23
C SER A 89 2.55 -3.37 5.76
N ILE A 90 3.72 -3.05 6.33
CA ILE A 90 3.91 -2.89 7.77
C ILE A 90 3.18 -1.63 8.26
N PHE A 91 3.33 -0.51 7.55
CA PHE A 91 2.61 0.73 7.87
C PHE A 91 1.09 0.56 7.78
N ALA A 92 0.58 -0.24 6.84
CA ALA A 92 -0.84 -0.59 6.76
C ALA A 92 -1.33 -1.28 8.04
N GLN A 93 -0.57 -2.25 8.55
CA GLN A 93 -0.92 -2.96 9.79
C GLN A 93 -0.84 -2.05 11.01
N ILE A 94 0.15 -1.16 11.06
CA ILE A 94 0.28 -0.15 12.11
C ILE A 94 -0.94 0.78 12.08
N GLY A 95 -1.33 1.30 10.92
CA GLY A 95 -2.50 2.18 10.78
C GLY A 95 -3.78 1.56 11.31
N ASP A 96 -4.05 0.30 10.95
CA ASP A 96 -5.20 -0.46 11.46
C ASP A 96 -5.10 -0.71 12.99
N LEU A 97 -3.90 -0.92 13.55
CA LEU A 97 -3.72 -0.99 15.02
C LEU A 97 -3.93 0.37 15.72
N VAL A 98 -3.48 1.47 15.13
CA VAL A 98 -3.68 2.83 15.64
C VAL A 98 -5.16 3.17 15.66
N ALA A 99 -5.89 2.90 14.57
CA ALA A 99 -7.32 3.07 14.51
C ALA A 99 -8.05 2.17 15.53
N SER A 100 -7.65 0.89 15.61
CA SER A 100 -8.17 -0.03 16.63
C SER A 100 -7.96 0.52 18.05
N ARG A 101 -6.79 1.12 18.33
CA ARG A 101 -6.49 1.77 19.61
C ARG A 101 -7.40 2.95 19.88
N LEU A 102 -7.54 3.86 18.91
CA LEU A 102 -8.38 5.04 19.01
C LEU A 102 -9.80 4.65 19.40
N LYS A 103 -10.34 3.63 18.74
CA LYS A 103 -11.69 3.11 19.02
C LYS A 103 -11.82 2.63 20.47
N ARG A 104 -10.83 1.93 21.02
CA ARG A 104 -10.86 1.48 22.42
C ARG A 104 -10.76 2.63 23.43
N THR A 105 -10.02 3.69 23.11
CA THR A 105 -9.89 4.85 24.00
C THR A 105 -11.22 5.60 24.16
N TYR A 106 -12.02 5.68 23.08
CA TYR A 106 -13.33 6.32 23.11
C TYR A 106 -14.48 5.34 23.41
N GLU A 107 -14.17 4.11 23.82
CA GLU A 107 -15.16 3.05 24.10
C GLU A 107 -16.10 2.74 22.91
N ILE A 108 -15.67 3.05 21.70
CA ILE A 108 -16.39 2.74 20.46
C ILE A 108 -15.83 1.47 19.80
N LYS A 109 -16.64 0.83 18.96
CA LYS A 109 -16.22 -0.35 18.19
C LYS A 109 -15.92 -0.04 16.72
N ASP A 110 -16.76 0.81 16.12
CA ASP A 110 -16.74 1.20 14.71
C ASP A 110 -16.89 2.73 14.66
N PHE A 111 -16.25 3.41 13.70
CA PHE A 111 -16.28 4.88 13.62
C PHE A 111 -17.62 5.45 13.14
N GLY A 112 -18.54 4.60 12.67
CA GLY A 112 -19.87 4.99 12.24
C GLY A 112 -20.67 3.81 11.70
N THR A 113 -21.85 4.09 11.14
CA THR A 113 -22.80 3.07 10.65
C THR A 113 -23.22 3.29 9.20
N ILE A 114 -22.42 4.03 8.42
CA ILE A 114 -22.76 4.46 7.06
C ILE A 114 -23.07 3.26 6.14
N LEU A 115 -22.37 2.13 6.32
CA LEU A 115 -22.63 0.91 5.56
C LEU A 115 -23.34 -0.12 6.44
N PRO A 116 -24.64 -0.42 6.18
CA PRO A 116 -25.38 -1.39 6.97
C PRO A 116 -24.68 -2.76 6.94
N GLY A 117 -24.42 -3.32 8.12
CA GLY A 117 -23.73 -4.60 8.29
C GLY A 117 -22.20 -4.57 8.13
N HIS A 118 -21.61 -3.44 7.69
CA HIS A 118 -20.18 -3.35 7.35
C HIS A 118 -19.37 -2.36 8.20
N GLY A 119 -20.02 -1.64 9.11
CA GLY A 119 -19.36 -0.71 10.03
C GLY A 119 -19.17 0.69 9.44
N GLY A 120 -18.15 1.40 9.93
CA GLY A 120 -17.85 2.76 9.51
C GLY A 120 -17.11 2.81 8.18
N LEU A 121 -17.36 3.86 7.38
CA LEU A 121 -16.56 4.12 6.18
C LEU A 121 -15.08 4.32 6.53
N LEU A 122 -14.79 5.02 7.63
CA LEU A 122 -13.43 5.28 8.09
C LEU A 122 -12.67 4.01 8.52
N ASP A 123 -13.38 2.97 8.98
CA ASP A 123 -12.78 1.66 9.29
C ASP A 123 -12.25 0.94 8.04
N ARG A 124 -12.54 1.44 6.83
CA ARG A 124 -12.02 0.90 5.55
C ARG A 124 -10.79 1.63 5.05
N PHE A 125 -10.57 2.86 5.53
CA PHE A 125 -9.48 3.72 5.08
C PHE A 125 -8.37 3.86 6.11
N ASP A 126 -8.50 3.34 7.33
CA ASP A 126 -7.52 3.48 8.41
C ASP A 126 -6.09 3.05 8.03
N SER A 127 -5.96 1.89 7.40
CA SER A 127 -4.70 1.37 6.88
C SER A 127 -4.21 2.15 5.65
N VAL A 128 -5.10 2.47 4.71
CA VAL A 128 -4.76 3.21 3.47
C VAL A 128 -4.25 4.62 3.78
N LEU A 129 -4.84 5.31 4.77
CA LEU A 129 -4.40 6.64 5.18
C LEU A 129 -2.96 6.63 5.71
N PHE A 130 -2.62 5.63 6.52
CA PHE A 130 -1.25 5.47 7.03
C PHE A 130 -0.24 5.12 5.93
N VAL A 131 -0.64 4.25 4.99
CA VAL A 131 0.18 3.94 3.82
C VAL A 131 0.39 5.17 2.95
N ALA A 132 -0.66 5.97 2.72
CA ALA A 132 -0.56 7.20 1.93
C ALA A 132 0.39 8.22 2.57
N MET A 133 0.30 8.43 3.89
CA MET A 133 1.24 9.29 4.62
C MET A 133 2.69 8.81 4.49
N PHE A 134 2.91 7.50 4.62
CA PHE A 134 4.23 6.90 4.48
C PHE A 134 4.78 7.07 3.05
N LEU A 135 4.05 6.64 2.03
CA LEU A 135 4.48 6.72 0.64
C LEU A 135 4.74 8.16 0.19
N THR A 136 3.87 9.09 0.58
CA THR A 136 4.06 10.51 0.27
C THR A 136 5.33 11.05 0.95
N SER A 137 5.57 10.66 2.20
CA SER A 137 6.77 11.07 2.93
C SER A 137 8.05 10.51 2.31
N VAL A 138 8.03 9.25 1.86
CA VAL A 138 9.14 8.62 1.13
C VAL A 138 9.38 9.33 -0.21
N PHE A 139 8.32 9.63 -0.95
CA PHE A 139 8.42 10.36 -2.22
C PHE A 139 9.03 11.75 -2.02
N LEU A 140 8.52 12.52 -1.05
CA LEU A 140 9.06 13.83 -0.70
C LEU A 140 10.52 13.74 -0.25
N LEU A 141 10.88 12.72 0.53
CA LEU A 141 12.27 12.51 0.95
C LEU A 141 13.19 12.25 -0.25
N ILE A 142 12.79 11.37 -1.17
CA ILE A 142 13.55 11.08 -2.39
C ILE A 142 13.69 12.34 -3.24
N TYR A 143 12.61 13.10 -3.42
CA TYR A 143 12.62 14.36 -4.17
C TYR A 143 13.60 15.39 -3.57
N ASN A 144 13.62 15.52 -2.24
CA ASN A 144 14.53 16.45 -1.56
C ASN A 144 16.00 15.99 -1.60
N LEU A 145 16.26 14.68 -1.52
CA LEU A 145 17.62 14.12 -1.52
C LEU A 145 18.21 14.00 -2.93
N PHE A 146 17.38 13.75 -3.94
CA PHE A 146 17.78 13.53 -5.34
C PHE A 146 16.96 14.37 -6.31
N PRO A 147 16.95 15.71 -6.18
CA PRO A 147 16.11 16.58 -7.01
C PRO A 147 16.39 16.45 -8.52
N ALA A 148 17.63 16.11 -8.90
CA ALA A 148 18.03 15.94 -10.30
C ALA A 148 17.52 14.64 -10.96
N MET A 149 17.10 13.63 -10.19
CA MET A 149 16.58 12.36 -10.74
C MET A 149 15.06 12.36 -10.95
N VAL A 150 14.34 13.39 -10.46
CA VAL A 150 12.87 13.48 -10.54
C VAL A 150 12.41 14.49 -11.60
N ILE A 151 13.34 15.21 -12.24
CA ILE A 151 13.06 16.30 -13.19
C ILE A 151 13.33 15.89 -14.67
N LEU A 152 13.65 14.63 -14.95
CA LEU A 152 13.88 14.12 -16.32
C LEU A 152 12.79 13.13 -16.74
#